data_AF-A0ABC8K8L1-F1
#
_entry.id   AF-A0ABC8K8L1-F1
#
_cell.length_a   1.000
_cell.length_b   1.000
_cell.length_c   1.000
_cell.angle_alpha   90.00
_cell.angle_beta   90.00
_cell.angle_gamma   90.00
#
_symmetry.space_group_name_H-M   'P 1'
#
loop_
_entity.id
_entity.type
_entity.pdbx_description
1 polymer ?
#
loop_
_entity_poly.entity_id
_entity_poly.type
_entity_poly.pdbx_seq_one_letter_code
_entity_poly.pdbx_strand_id
1 'polypeptide(L)'
;MNVNNNMIKTLGRWCLVLQAIMISSNTVALKEPDYVNMNITIRNAMTGLIRPEIVYRCQSKRKDYGWHRQTKPGMQFSFPIILIKGESKIPAIHICYFRSALGTATLVIENTYLDAEMCPKSSCAHVATPKGIVFRGLEWDFKTVFPKLKPVEYLELPWTPWPNRT
;
A
#
# COMPACT_ATOMS: atom_id res chain seq x y z
N MET A 1 57.96 -44.18 16.43
CA MET A 1 56.64 -43.92 15.81
C MET A 1 55.94 -42.80 16.58
N ASN A 2 55.93 -41.55 16.12
CA ASN A 2 55.04 -40.51 16.70
C ASN A 2 54.88 -39.21 15.89
N VAL A 3 55.03 -39.23 14.56
CA VAL A 3 54.93 -38.00 13.73
C VAL A 3 53.53 -37.84 13.11
N ASN A 4 52.87 -38.94 12.73
CA ASN A 4 51.56 -38.91 12.06
C ASN A 4 50.40 -38.36 12.93
N ASN A 5 50.42 -38.61 14.25
CA ASN A 5 49.34 -38.15 15.14
C ASN A 5 49.28 -36.62 15.30
N ASN A 6 50.43 -35.93 15.19
CA ASN A 6 50.48 -34.48 15.33
C ASN A 6 50.01 -33.77 14.06
N MET A 7 50.32 -34.29 12.87
CA MET A 7 49.84 -33.72 11.60
C MET A 7 48.31 -33.79 11.50
N ILE A 8 47.71 -34.93 11.84
CA ILE A 8 46.25 -35.13 11.77
C ILE A 8 45.51 -34.20 12.74
N LYS A 9 46.04 -34.01 13.96
CA LYS A 9 45.48 -33.05 14.94
C LYS A 9 45.60 -31.60 14.47
N THR A 10 46.69 -31.27 13.77
CA THR A 10 46.92 -29.91 13.26
C THR A 10 46.00 -29.63 12.07
N LEU A 11 45.87 -30.56 11.12
CA LEU A 11 44.92 -30.46 10.01
C LEU A 11 43.46 -30.39 10.49
N GLY A 12 43.08 -31.21 11.47
CA GLY A 12 41.74 -31.17 12.06
C GLY A 12 41.43 -29.83 12.72
N ARG A 13 42.40 -29.22 13.43
CA ARG A 13 42.24 -27.88 14.00
C ARG A 13 42.11 -26.80 12.94
N TRP A 14 42.88 -26.88 11.85
CA TRP A 14 42.78 -25.91 10.75
C TRP A 14 41.45 -26.03 9.98
N CYS A 15 40.94 -27.24 9.75
CA CYS A 15 39.60 -27.44 9.18
C CYS A 15 38.49 -26.88 10.08
N LEU A 16 38.59 -27.05 11.40
CA LEU A 16 37.62 -26.48 12.34
C LEU A 16 37.66 -24.96 12.39
N VAL A 17 38.85 -24.35 12.31
CA VAL A 17 39.01 -22.90 12.22
C VAL A 17 38.44 -22.36 10.90
N LEU A 18 38.68 -23.04 9.77
CA LEU A 18 38.10 -22.67 8.48
C LEU A 18 36.57 -22.79 8.45
N GLN A 19 35.99 -23.81 9.10
CA GLN A 19 34.54 -23.91 9.26
C GLN A 19 33.98 -22.77 10.13
N ALA A 20 34.66 -22.38 11.20
CA ALA A 20 34.23 -21.26 12.05
C ALA A 20 34.25 -19.91 11.30
N ILE A 21 35.22 -19.69 10.41
CA ILE A 21 35.32 -18.47 9.60
C ILE A 21 34.24 -18.43 8.50
N MET A 22 33.91 -19.58 7.89
CA MET A 22 32.83 -19.67 6.89
C MET A 22 31.43 -19.50 7.50
N ILE A 23 31.25 -19.87 8.77
CA ILE A 23 29.99 -19.65 9.50
C ILE A 23 29.84 -18.17 9.92
N SER A 24 30.93 -17.46 10.21
CA SER A 24 30.86 -16.04 10.63
C SER A 24 30.70 -15.04 9.47
N SER A 25 30.99 -15.44 8.23
CA SER A 25 30.98 -14.54 7.07
C SER A 25 29.72 -14.61 6.20
N ASN A 26 28.78 -15.53 6.49
CA ASN A 26 27.53 -15.66 5.72
C ASN A 26 26.25 -15.27 6.49
N THR A 27 26.36 -14.80 7.73
CA THR A 27 25.22 -14.13 8.37
C THR A 27 25.27 -12.64 8.03
N VAL A 28 25.15 -12.31 6.74
CA VAL A 28 24.44 -11.08 6.40
C VAL A 28 23.05 -11.31 6.97
N ALA A 29 22.82 -10.82 8.18
CA ALA A 29 21.50 -10.81 8.77
C ALA A 29 20.62 -10.11 7.74
N LEU A 30 19.78 -10.89 7.04
CA LEU A 30 18.68 -10.39 6.24
C LEU A 30 17.81 -9.64 7.22
N LYS A 31 18.15 -8.36 7.44
CA LYS A 31 17.40 -7.46 8.28
C LYS A 31 15.99 -7.50 7.69
N GLU A 32 15.02 -7.95 8.48
CA GLU A 32 13.64 -7.95 8.04
C GLU A 32 13.32 -6.54 7.53
N PRO A 33 12.63 -6.42 6.39
CA PRO A 33 12.31 -5.11 5.85
C PRO A 33 11.53 -4.32 6.90
N ASP A 34 11.99 -3.10 7.19
CA ASP A 34 11.24 -2.18 8.04
C ASP A 34 9.90 -1.86 7.34
N TYR A 35 8.83 -1.69 8.11
CA TYR A 35 7.50 -1.40 7.59
C TYR A 35 6.96 -0.06 8.07
N VAL A 36 6.12 0.57 7.26
CA VAL A 36 5.38 1.80 7.61
C VAL A 36 3.88 1.57 7.43
N ASN A 37 3.09 2.10 8.37
CA ASN A 37 1.64 2.07 8.31
C ASN A 37 1.11 3.33 7.61
N MET A 38 0.24 3.13 6.63
CA MET A 38 -0.53 4.18 5.96
C MET A 38 -2.01 3.83 6.05
N ASN A 39 -2.90 4.82 5.93
CA ASN A 39 -4.33 4.59 5.83
C ASN A 39 -4.83 4.96 4.44
N ILE A 40 -5.55 4.04 3.79
CA ILE A 40 -6.38 4.37 2.63
C ILE A 40 -7.72 4.89 3.17
N THR A 41 -8.14 6.05 2.69
CA THR A 41 -9.38 6.70 3.14
C THR A 41 -10.37 6.80 2.00
N ILE A 42 -11.61 6.38 2.26
CA ILE A 42 -12.73 6.49 1.34
C ILE A 42 -13.78 7.42 1.96
N ARG A 43 -14.14 8.47 1.22
CA ARG A 43 -15.11 9.48 1.67
C ARG A 43 -16.31 9.55 0.73
N ASN A 44 -17.50 9.64 1.31
CA ASN A 44 -18.72 9.90 0.57
C ASN A 44 -18.91 11.43 0.38
N ALA A 45 -18.91 11.90 -0.86
CA ALA A 45 -19.26 13.26 -1.25
C ALA A 45 -20.37 13.28 -2.33
N MET A 46 -21.30 12.34 -2.27
CA MET A 46 -22.47 12.22 -3.15
C MET A 46 -23.54 13.27 -2.82
N THR A 47 -23.18 14.54 -2.85
CA THR A 47 -24.09 15.65 -2.54
C THR A 47 -25.12 15.87 -3.65
N GLY A 48 -26.29 16.40 -3.30
CA GLY A 48 -27.35 16.76 -4.26
C GLY A 48 -28.14 15.57 -4.83
N LEU A 49 -27.92 14.34 -4.36
CA LEU A 49 -28.63 13.14 -4.81
C LEU A 49 -29.70 12.71 -3.80
N ILE A 50 -30.84 12.23 -4.30
CA ILE A 50 -31.90 11.61 -3.47
C ILE A 50 -31.37 10.35 -2.76
N ARG A 51 -30.52 9.58 -3.46
CA ARG A 51 -29.85 8.38 -2.93
C ARG A 51 -28.33 8.59 -2.95
N PRO A 52 -27.76 9.24 -1.93
CA PRO A 52 -26.32 9.50 -1.85
C PRO A 52 -25.52 8.31 -1.29
N GLU A 53 -26.17 7.17 -1.06
CA GLU A 53 -25.52 5.99 -0.50
C GLU A 53 -24.46 5.43 -1.46
N ILE A 54 -23.31 5.10 -0.88
CA ILE A 54 -22.30 4.27 -1.53
C ILE A 54 -22.08 3.00 -0.70
N VAL A 55 -21.91 1.89 -1.39
CA VAL A 55 -21.51 0.60 -0.82
C VAL A 55 -20.24 0.16 -1.52
N TYR A 56 -19.24 -0.26 -0.77
CA TYR A 56 -17.99 -0.72 -1.37
C TYR A 56 -17.33 -1.84 -0.57
N ARG A 57 -16.46 -2.59 -1.25
CA ARG A 57 -15.58 -3.59 -0.66
C ARG A 57 -14.19 -3.42 -1.22
N CYS A 58 -13.20 -3.34 -0.34
CA CYS A 58 -11.80 -3.24 -0.71
C CYS A 58 -11.06 -4.52 -0.30
N GLN A 59 -10.21 -5.03 -1.18
CA GLN A 59 -9.39 -6.20 -0.91
C GLN A 59 -8.00 -6.06 -1.52
N SER A 60 -7.02 -6.60 -0.83
CA SER A 60 -5.67 -6.84 -1.34
C SER A 60 -5.48 -8.34 -1.58
N LYS A 61 -4.34 -8.74 -2.14
CA LYS A 61 -4.00 -10.15 -2.34
C LYS A 61 -4.08 -11.01 -1.07
N ARG A 62 -3.78 -10.43 0.10
CA ARG A 62 -3.66 -11.16 1.39
C ARG A 62 -4.73 -10.82 2.41
N LYS A 63 -5.53 -9.79 2.17
CA LYS A 63 -6.47 -9.25 3.16
C LYS A 63 -7.68 -8.63 2.48
N ASP A 64 -8.86 -9.08 2.90
CA ASP A 64 -10.14 -8.45 2.59
C ASP A 64 -10.51 -7.49 3.74
N TYR A 65 -10.90 -6.27 3.38
CA TYR A 65 -11.32 -5.25 4.34
C TYR A 65 -12.83 -5.26 4.58
N GLY A 66 -13.57 -6.09 3.84
CA GLY A 66 -15.00 -6.29 4.03
C GLY A 66 -15.85 -5.24 3.33
N TRP A 67 -17.17 -5.38 3.52
CA TRP A 67 -18.15 -4.47 2.97
C TRP A 67 -18.39 -3.28 3.89
N HIS A 68 -18.36 -2.08 3.32
CA HIS A 68 -18.69 -0.83 3.98
C HIS A 68 -19.85 -0.14 3.28
N ARG A 69 -20.71 0.49 4.07
CA ARG A 69 -21.82 1.30 3.60
C ARG A 69 -21.72 2.69 4.19
N GLN A 70 -21.73 3.70 3.34
CA GLN A 70 -21.75 5.11 3.73
C GLN A 70 -23.05 5.72 3.21
N THR A 71 -24.01 5.95 4.10
CA THR A 71 -25.38 6.33 3.75
C THR A 71 -25.56 7.83 3.52
N LYS A 72 -24.66 8.67 4.04
CA LYS A 72 -24.76 10.13 3.96
C LYS A 72 -23.46 10.77 3.45
N PRO A 73 -23.54 11.89 2.71
CA PRO A 73 -22.38 12.70 2.39
C PRO A 73 -21.65 13.15 3.66
N GLY A 74 -20.33 13.21 3.61
CA GLY A 74 -19.46 13.52 4.75
C GLY A 74 -18.98 12.30 5.54
N MET A 75 -19.62 11.14 5.39
CA MET A 75 -19.11 9.90 5.99
C MET A 75 -17.77 9.50 5.36
N GLN A 76 -16.87 8.97 6.19
CA GLN A 76 -15.60 8.43 5.75
C GLN A 76 -15.24 7.16 6.52
N PHE A 77 -14.40 6.33 5.91
CA PHE A 77 -13.81 5.18 6.54
C PHE A 77 -12.37 5.06 6.06
N SER A 78 -11.49 4.72 6.99
CA SER A 78 -10.07 4.56 6.73
C SER A 78 -9.66 3.17 7.19
N PHE A 79 -8.90 2.47 6.36
CA PHE A 79 -8.34 1.18 6.71
C PHE A 79 -6.81 1.18 6.60
N PRO A 80 -6.12 0.52 7.55
CA PRO A 80 -4.67 0.52 7.56
C PRO A 80 -4.10 -0.46 6.52
N ILE A 81 -3.02 -0.02 5.89
CA ILE A 81 -2.17 -0.77 4.97
C ILE A 81 -0.73 -0.74 5.48
N ILE A 82 0.04 -1.77 5.11
CA ILE A 82 1.44 -1.90 5.47
C ILE A 82 2.26 -1.75 4.20
N LEU A 83 3.27 -0.90 4.26
CA LEU A 83 4.18 -0.61 3.16
C LEU A 83 5.61 -0.92 3.59
N ILE A 84 6.45 -1.36 2.64
CA ILE A 84 7.86 -1.62 2.89
C ILE A 84 8.60 -0.28 2.92
N LYS A 85 9.29 0.02 4.01
CA LYS A 85 10.01 1.27 4.19
C LYS A 85 11.14 1.42 3.16
N GLY A 86 11.18 2.57 2.48
CA GLY A 86 12.19 2.86 1.46
C GLY A 86 11.97 2.16 0.11
N GLU A 87 10.94 1.33 -0.03
CA GLU A 87 10.61 0.65 -1.27
C GLU A 87 9.55 1.45 -2.05
N SER A 88 9.93 1.90 -3.24
CA SER A 88 9.08 2.70 -4.13
C SER A 88 8.62 1.95 -5.38
N LYS A 89 9.15 0.74 -5.63
CA LYS A 89 8.84 -0.04 -6.85
C LYS A 89 7.81 -1.13 -6.62
N ILE A 90 7.61 -1.55 -5.37
CA ILE A 90 6.67 -2.63 -5.02
C ILE A 90 5.45 -2.00 -4.34
N PRO A 91 4.36 -1.71 -5.09
CA PRO A 91 3.17 -1.14 -4.49
C PRO A 91 2.38 -2.18 -3.69
N ALA A 92 1.77 -1.73 -2.59
CA ALA A 92 0.62 -2.39 -2.03
C ALA A 92 -0.59 -2.09 -2.91
N ILE A 93 -1.18 -3.16 -3.48
CA ILE A 93 -2.30 -3.07 -4.41
C ILE A 93 -3.59 -3.46 -3.70
N HIS A 94 -4.58 -2.58 -3.81
CA HIS A 94 -5.93 -2.75 -3.26
C HIS A 94 -6.97 -2.53 -4.34
N ILE A 95 -7.88 -3.48 -4.52
CA ILE A 95 -8.99 -3.38 -5.46
C ILE A 95 -10.24 -3.06 -4.67
N CYS A 96 -10.86 -1.93 -4.97
CA CYS A 96 -12.08 -1.45 -4.34
C CYS A 96 -13.25 -1.45 -5.33
N TYR A 97 -14.28 -2.24 -5.02
CA TYR A 97 -15.51 -2.33 -5.80
C TYR A 97 -16.57 -1.44 -5.18
N PHE A 98 -16.96 -0.38 -5.89
CA PHE A 98 -17.97 0.58 -5.47
C PHE A 98 -19.29 0.34 -6.18
N ARG A 99 -20.38 0.64 -5.46
CA ARG A 99 -21.76 0.65 -5.93
C ARG A 99 -22.45 1.90 -5.39
N SER A 100 -23.21 2.57 -6.24
CA SER A 100 -24.05 3.70 -5.87
C SER A 100 -25.36 3.66 -6.68
N ALA A 101 -26.24 4.62 -6.44
CA ALA A 101 -27.43 4.80 -7.27
C ALA A 101 -27.08 5.14 -8.74
N LEU A 102 -25.90 5.71 -9.00
CA LEU A 102 -25.47 6.13 -10.34
C LEU A 102 -24.83 5.01 -11.14
N GLY A 103 -24.27 3.99 -10.47
CA GLY A 103 -23.56 2.92 -11.15
C GLY A 103 -22.59 2.16 -10.26
N THR A 104 -21.61 1.54 -10.91
CA THR A 104 -20.50 0.81 -10.30
C THR A 104 -19.16 1.44 -10.67
N ALA A 105 -18.14 1.22 -9.86
CA ALA A 105 -16.77 1.61 -10.18
C ALA A 105 -15.81 0.60 -9.55
N THR A 106 -14.80 0.15 -10.29
CA THR A 106 -13.76 -0.76 -9.75
C THR A 106 -12.43 -0.04 -9.78
N LEU A 107 -12.05 0.52 -8.64
CA LEU A 107 -10.81 1.27 -8.50
C LEU A 107 -9.67 0.34 -8.09
N VAL A 108 -8.53 0.47 -8.74
CA VAL A 108 -7.27 -0.14 -8.30
C VAL A 108 -6.45 0.96 -7.65
N ILE A 109 -6.17 0.80 -6.36
CA ILE A 109 -5.37 1.72 -5.56
C ILE A 109 -4.00 1.09 -5.39
N GLU A 110 -2.97 1.80 -5.84
CA GLU A 110 -1.58 1.39 -5.71
C GLU A 110 -0.87 2.38 -4.81
N ASN A 111 -0.33 1.91 -3.68
CA ASN A 111 0.41 2.75 -2.76
C ASN A 111 1.81 2.20 -2.51
N THR A 112 2.77 3.09 -2.45
CA THR A 112 4.19 2.85 -2.19
C THR A 112 4.61 3.57 -0.92
N TYR A 113 5.85 3.35 -0.47
CA TYR A 113 6.41 4.10 0.65
C TYR A 113 6.32 5.63 0.46
N LEU A 114 6.50 6.11 -0.77
CA LEU A 114 6.43 7.54 -1.09
C LEU A 114 5.04 8.11 -0.81
N ASP A 115 3.98 7.34 -1.07
CA ASP A 115 2.60 7.77 -0.79
C ASP A 115 2.37 7.91 0.72
N ALA A 116 2.99 7.06 1.55
CA ALA A 116 2.92 7.19 3.00
C ALA A 116 3.61 8.47 3.50
N GLU A 117 4.69 8.89 2.84
CA GLU A 117 5.38 10.16 3.13
C GLU A 117 4.56 11.37 2.67
N MET A 118 3.90 11.28 1.52
CA MET A 118 3.08 12.35 0.95
C MET A 118 1.72 12.51 1.65
N CYS A 119 1.14 11.42 2.14
CA CYS A 119 -0.22 11.37 2.66
C CYS A 119 -0.28 11.04 4.17
N PRO A 120 0.36 11.82 5.06
CA PRO A 120 0.34 11.53 6.48
C PRO A 120 -1.07 11.64 7.07
N LYS A 121 -1.39 10.76 8.03
CA LYS A 121 -2.61 10.81 8.85
C LYS A 121 -3.93 10.91 8.06
N SER A 122 -4.05 10.23 6.92
CA SER A 122 -5.27 10.25 6.09
C SER A 122 -5.55 11.59 5.39
N SER A 123 -4.49 12.35 5.08
CA SER A 123 -4.59 13.59 4.28
C SER A 123 -5.00 13.34 2.83
N CYS A 124 -4.81 12.12 2.33
CA CYS A 124 -5.28 11.70 1.02
C CYS A 124 -6.53 10.81 1.13
N ALA A 125 -7.46 10.97 0.19
CA ALA A 125 -8.71 10.24 0.17
C ALA A 125 -9.22 9.99 -1.25
N HIS A 126 -9.83 8.83 -1.44
CA HIS A 126 -10.65 8.49 -2.59
C HIS A 126 -12.09 8.91 -2.29
N VAL A 127 -12.57 9.92 -3.00
CA VAL A 127 -13.81 10.61 -2.72
C VAL A 127 -14.86 10.20 -3.75
N ALA A 128 -15.92 9.53 -3.32
CA ALA A 128 -17.04 9.20 -4.19
C ALA A 128 -17.91 10.44 -4.41
N THR A 129 -17.99 10.89 -5.65
CA THR A 129 -18.75 12.07 -6.08
C THR A 129 -19.80 11.68 -7.14
N PRO A 130 -20.75 12.56 -7.48
CA PRO A 130 -21.70 12.27 -8.56
C PRO A 130 -21.04 11.99 -9.93
N LYS A 131 -19.80 12.46 -10.15
CA LYS A 131 -19.06 12.21 -11.41
C LYS A 131 -18.35 10.85 -11.43
N GLY A 132 -18.03 10.30 -10.26
CA GLY A 132 -17.19 9.13 -10.11
C GLY A 132 -16.35 9.20 -8.84
N ILE A 133 -15.29 8.40 -8.79
CA ILE A 133 -14.30 8.42 -7.72
C ILE A 133 -13.21 9.43 -8.06
N VAL A 134 -12.99 10.37 -7.15
CA VAL A 134 -12.04 11.49 -7.28
C VAL A 134 -10.95 11.32 -6.23
N PHE A 135 -9.69 11.36 -6.64
CA PHE A 135 -8.58 11.44 -5.70
C PHE A 135 -8.47 12.87 -5.18
N ARG A 136 -8.28 13.02 -3.87
CA ARG A 136 -7.87 14.28 -3.23
C ARG A 136 -6.68 14.01 -2.34
N GLY A 137 -5.56 14.66 -2.59
CA GLY A 137 -4.33 14.40 -1.85
C GLY A 137 -3.21 15.37 -2.15
N LEU A 138 -1.99 14.92 -1.89
CA LEU A 138 -0.76 15.65 -2.15
C LEU A 138 0.09 14.85 -3.13
N GLU A 139 0.71 15.52 -4.09
CA GLU A 139 1.70 14.95 -5.00
C GLU A 139 2.94 15.83 -5.06
N TRP A 140 4.07 15.24 -5.44
CA TRP A 140 5.31 15.98 -5.69
C TRP A 140 5.22 16.84 -6.95
N ASP A 141 5.45 18.14 -6.78
CA ASP A 141 5.66 19.08 -7.88
C ASP A 141 7.16 19.17 -8.21
N PHE A 142 7.54 18.51 -9.32
CA PHE A 142 8.93 18.48 -9.82
C PHE A 142 9.31 19.68 -10.69
N LYS A 143 8.48 20.74 -10.76
CA LYS A 143 8.80 21.94 -11.55
C LYS A 143 9.93 22.78 -10.97
N THR A 144 10.27 22.61 -9.70
CA THR A 144 11.33 23.36 -9.00
C THR A 144 12.49 22.46 -8.61
N VAL A 145 13.70 23.04 -8.51
CA VAL A 145 14.93 22.34 -8.09
C VAL A 145 14.78 21.61 -6.75
N PHE A 146 13.98 22.18 -5.84
CA PHE A 146 13.51 21.53 -4.62
C PHE A 146 12.05 21.15 -4.80
N PRO A 147 11.72 19.86 -4.98
CA PRO A 147 10.34 19.41 -5.12
C PRO A 147 9.52 19.80 -3.90
N LYS A 148 8.28 20.24 -4.12
CA LYS A 148 7.34 20.59 -3.06
C LYS A 148 6.08 19.77 -3.19
N LEU A 149 5.43 19.49 -2.07
CA LEU A 149 4.10 18.88 -2.10
C LEU A 149 3.06 19.90 -2.53
N LYS A 150 2.23 19.53 -3.50
CA LYS A 150 1.13 20.35 -4.00
C LYS A 150 -0.19 19.59 -3.83
N PRO A 151 -1.26 20.26 -3.37
CA PRO A 151 -2.61 19.70 -3.40
C PRO A 151 -3.06 19.36 -4.83
N VAL A 152 -3.58 18.16 -5.00
CA VAL A 152 -4.13 17.67 -6.27
C VAL A 152 -5.54 17.15 -6.07
N GLU A 153 -6.36 17.35 -7.10
CA GLU A 153 -7.69 16.77 -7.21
C GLU A 153 -7.94 16.38 -8.66
N TYR A 154 -8.24 15.11 -8.91
CA TYR A 154 -8.56 14.62 -10.25
C TYR A 154 -9.52 13.43 -10.19
N LEU A 155 -10.29 13.23 -11.26
CA LEU A 155 -11.18 12.10 -11.42
C LEU A 155 -10.35 10.85 -11.69
N GLU A 156 -10.34 9.89 -10.76
CA GLU A 156 -9.67 8.60 -10.95
C GLU A 156 -10.48 7.70 -11.88
N LEU A 157 -11.79 7.62 -11.62
CA LEU A 157 -12.65 6.68 -12.33
C LEU A 157 -14.10 7.19 -12.37
N PRO A 158 -14.70 7.39 -13.56
CA PRO A 158 -16.12 7.68 -13.68
C PRO A 158 -16.98 6.47 -13.27
N TRP A 159 -18.25 6.74 -12.95
CA TRP A 159 -19.22 5.65 -12.74
C TRP A 159 -19.52 4.91 -14.04
N THR A 160 -19.44 3.59 -14.01
CA THR A 160 -20.06 2.73 -15.02
C THR A 160 -21.56 2.64 -14.72
N PRO A 161 -22.44 3.13 -15.59
CA PRO A 161 -23.87 3.15 -15.32
C PRO A 161 -24.44 1.75 -15.15
N TRP A 162 -25.51 1.64 -14.38
CA TRP A 162 -26.24 0.37 -14.31
C TRP A 162 -26.80 0.01 -15.69
N PRO A 163 -26.83 -1.29 -16.06
CA PRO A 163 -27.50 -1.70 -17.29
C PRO A 163 -28.95 -1.27 -17.24
N ASN A 164 -29.47 -0.76 -18.37
CA ASN A 164 -30.87 -0.42 -18.50
C ASN A 164 -31.71 -1.65 -18.18
N ARG A 165 -32.64 -1.51 -17.24
CA ARG A 165 -33.69 -2.49 -17.01
C ARG A 165 -34.77 -2.21 -18.05
N THR A 166 -34.57 -2.74 -19.26
CA THR A 166 -35.65 -2.85 -20.27
C THR A 166 -36.66 -3.89 -19.83
#